data_AF-A0A1V6CXV8-F1
#
_entry.id   AF-A0A1V6CXV8-F1
#
_cell.length_a   1.000
_cell.length_b   1.000
_cell.length_c   1.000
_cell.angle_alpha   90.00
_cell.angle_beta   90.00
_cell.angle_gamma   90.00
#
_symmetry.space_group_name_H-M   'P 1'
#
loop_
_entity.id
_entity.type
_entity.pdbx_description
1 polymer ?
#
loop_
_entity_poly.entity_id
_entity_poly.type
_entity_poly.pdbx_seq_one_letter_code
_entity_poly.pdbx_strand_id
1 'polypeptide(L)'
;MALKFFHLPKPREFKFTPRFWDPEKEERIERENRIRAELGMEVKGTPGDPAAPYRARIKGEFRKAMRHSSRISQEARRRGNNRLLVIIAILGLLLYLVFYR
;
A
#
# COMPACT_ATOMS: atom_id res chain seq x y z
N MET A 1 -35.15 -22.03 -4.09
CA MET A 1 -34.76 -21.11 -3.00
C MET A 1 -33.26 -21.25 -2.80
N ALA A 2 -32.44 -20.51 -3.55
CA ALA A 2 -30.99 -20.67 -3.54
C ALA A 2 -30.38 -19.96 -2.32
N LEU A 3 -29.62 -20.71 -1.54
CA LEU A 3 -29.02 -20.26 -0.29
C LEU A 3 -27.99 -19.13 -0.56
N LYS A 4 -28.28 -17.92 -0.09
CA LYS A 4 -27.39 -16.75 -0.16
C LYS A 4 -26.27 -16.86 0.89
N PHE A 5 -25.36 -17.82 0.74
CA PHE A 5 -24.21 -17.96 1.65
C PHE A 5 -23.06 -16.99 1.38
N PHE A 6 -23.01 -16.37 0.20
CA PHE A 6 -21.92 -15.46 -0.20
C PHE A 6 -22.35 -13.98 -0.31
N HIS A 7 -23.48 -13.60 0.27
CA HIS A 7 -23.87 -12.19 0.32
C HIS A 7 -23.21 -11.50 1.52
N LEU A 8 -22.08 -10.83 1.28
CA LEU A 8 -21.54 -9.89 2.27
C LEU A 8 -22.36 -8.60 2.21
N PRO A 9 -23.12 -8.24 3.26
CA PRO A 9 -23.81 -6.96 3.29
C PRO A 9 -22.79 -5.82 3.29
N LYS A 10 -23.05 -4.77 2.51
CA LYS A 10 -22.22 -3.57 2.57
C LYS A 10 -22.36 -2.94 3.97
N PRO A 11 -21.26 -2.54 4.62
CA PRO A 11 -21.34 -1.86 5.91
C PRO A 11 -22.13 -0.56 5.77
N ARG A 12 -22.92 -0.22 6.80
CA ARG A 12 -23.66 1.05 6.83
C ARG A 12 -22.66 2.18 7.03
N GLU A 13 -22.53 3.05 6.02
CA GLU A 13 -21.67 4.22 6.10
C GLU A 13 -22.37 5.34 6.89
N PHE A 14 -21.68 5.89 7.89
CA PHE A 14 -22.16 7.06 8.63
C PHE A 14 -21.93 8.31 7.79
N LYS A 15 -23.00 8.87 7.21
CA LYS A 15 -22.94 10.14 6.46
C LYS A 15 -23.02 11.31 7.44
N PHE A 16 -21.91 11.63 8.10
CA PHE A 16 -21.80 12.88 8.85
C PHE A 16 -21.31 13.98 7.92
N THR A 17 -22.14 15.01 7.72
CA THR A 17 -21.72 16.23 7.04
C THR A 17 -21.27 17.24 8.10
N PRO A 18 -19.96 17.44 8.31
CA PRO A 18 -19.48 18.45 9.24
C PRO A 18 -19.97 19.84 8.83
N ARG A 19 -20.67 20.54 9.73
CA ARG A 19 -21.29 21.85 9.44
C ARG A 19 -20.30 22.99 9.19
N PHE A 20 -19.05 22.83 9.63
CA PHE A 20 -17.98 23.83 9.52
C PHE A 20 -16.86 23.42 8.56
N TRP A 21 -17.12 22.47 7.67
CA TRP A 21 -16.12 21.97 6.72
C TRP A 21 -16.21 22.71 5.40
N ASP A 22 -15.25 23.58 5.17
CA ASP A 22 -15.01 24.18 3.86
C ASP A 22 -13.93 23.36 3.14
N PRO A 23 -14.26 22.60 2.09
CA PRO A 23 -13.29 21.77 1.38
C PRO A 23 -12.18 22.61 0.72
N GLU A 24 -12.46 23.86 0.35
CA GLU A 24 -11.46 24.72 -0.29
C GLU A 24 -10.38 25.17 0.68
N LYS A 25 -10.77 25.42 1.95
CA LYS A 25 -9.83 25.84 2.99
C LYS A 25 -8.83 24.72 3.30
N GLU A 26 -9.28 23.47 3.34
CA GLU A 26 -8.42 22.31 3.52
C GLU A 26 -7.43 22.13 2.37
N GLU A 27 -7.90 22.20 1.12
CA GLU A 27 -7.03 22.02 -0.04
C GLU A 27 -5.93 23.09 -0.13
N ARG A 28 -6.26 24.34 0.22
CA ARG A 28 -5.29 25.44 0.28
C ARG A 28 -4.23 25.18 1.37
N ILE A 29 -4.66 24.81 2.57
CA ILE A 29 -3.77 24.49 3.68
C ILE A 29 -2.90 23.27 3.36
N GLU A 30 -3.42 22.25 2.68
CA GLU A 30 -2.65 21.07 2.25
C GLU A 30 -1.57 21.43 1.23
N ARG A 31 -1.91 22.27 0.25
CA ARG A 31 -0.93 22.76 -0.75
C ARG A 31 0.15 23.61 -0.10
N GLU A 32 -0.23 24.56 0.75
CA GLU A 32 0.71 25.39 1.48
C GLU A 32 1.62 24.55 2.38
N ASN A 33 1.07 23.58 3.11
CA ASN A 33 1.85 22.70 3.97
C ASN A 33 2.83 21.81 3.18
N ARG A 34 2.41 21.29 2.01
CA ARG A 34 3.30 20.54 1.13
C ARG A 34 4.47 21.39 0.62
N ILE A 35 4.17 22.60 0.14
CA ILE A 35 5.18 23.54 -0.35
C ILE A 35 6.13 23.93 0.79
N ARG A 36 5.60 24.23 1.99
CA ARG A 36 6.40 24.55 3.17
C ARG A 36 7.32 23.40 3.59
N ALA A 37 6.86 22.15 3.50
CA ALA A 37 7.67 20.97 3.79
C ALA A 37 8.77 20.75 2.74
N GLU A 38 8.49 20.99 1.45
CA GLU A 38 9.46 20.91 0.37
C GLU A 38 10.53 22.03 0.44
N LEU A 39 10.17 23.21 0.97
CA LEU A 39 11.07 24.35 1.17
C LEU A 39 11.94 24.30 2.44
N GLY A 40 11.77 23.30 3.31
CA GLY A 40 12.63 23.11 4.49
C GLY A 40 12.57 24.23 5.53
N MET A 41 11.51 25.06 5.54
CA MET A 41 11.33 26.11 6.54
C MET A 41 10.86 25.49 7.86
N GLU A 42 11.81 25.16 8.74
CA GLU A 42 11.54 24.87 10.15
C GLU A 42 11.14 26.17 10.88
N VAL A 43 9.85 26.36 11.13
CA VAL A 43 9.35 27.52 11.86
C VAL A 43 9.64 27.35 13.35
N LYS A 44 10.63 28.09 13.87
CA LYS A 44 10.82 28.33 15.31
C LYS A 44 9.90 29.48 15.77
N GLY A 45 9.02 29.20 16.75
CA GLY A 45 8.26 30.18 17.57
C GLY A 45 6.75 30.30 17.22
N THR A 46 5.82 29.54 17.83
CA THR A 46 5.04 29.73 19.11
C THR A 46 3.84 30.71 18.99
N PRO A 47 2.66 30.51 19.64
CA PRO A 47 2.15 29.37 20.41
C PRO A 47 0.91 28.68 19.79
N GLY A 48 0.99 27.34 19.78
CA GLY A 48 -0.04 26.36 19.40
C GLY A 48 0.58 24.99 19.09
N ASP A 49 1.67 24.65 19.79
CA ASP A 49 2.99 24.35 19.20
C ASP A 49 3.08 23.38 18.00
N PRO A 50 3.63 23.85 16.85
CA PRO A 50 3.82 23.08 15.62
C PRO A 50 5.22 22.43 15.53
N ALA A 51 5.81 22.04 16.66
CA ALA A 51 7.07 21.27 16.71
C ALA A 51 6.86 19.77 16.38
N ALA A 52 5.73 19.42 15.78
CA ALA A 52 5.52 18.09 15.23
C ALA A 52 5.98 18.12 13.76
N PRO A 53 6.92 17.25 13.35
CA PRO A 53 7.22 17.07 11.94
C PRO A 53 5.90 16.81 11.22
N TYR A 54 5.71 17.45 10.05
CA TYR A 54 4.53 17.30 9.22
C TYR A 54 4.11 15.82 9.18
N ARG A 55 3.00 15.49 9.85
CA ARG A 55 2.45 14.14 9.86
C ARG A 55 1.64 14.00 8.58
N ALA A 56 2.23 13.36 7.58
CA ALA A 56 1.53 13.00 6.36
C ALA A 56 0.20 12.31 6.72
N ARG A 57 -0.90 12.78 6.12
CA ARG A 57 -2.24 12.26 6.39
C ARG A 57 -2.25 10.77 6.01
N ILE A 58 -2.30 9.89 7.01
CA ILE A 58 -2.28 8.42 6.85
C ILE A 58 -3.45 7.93 5.94
N LYS A 59 -4.48 8.76 5.77
CA LYS A 59 -5.64 8.53 4.91
C LYS A 59 -5.23 8.35 3.44
N GLY A 60 -5.08 7.08 3.03
CA GLY A 60 -4.80 6.70 1.63
C GLY A 60 -3.42 6.06 1.43
N GLU A 61 -2.48 6.25 2.35
CA GLU A 61 -1.15 5.63 2.31
C GLU A 61 -1.24 4.10 2.37
N PHE A 62 -2.15 3.55 3.18
CA PHE A 62 -2.40 2.10 3.24
C PHE A 62 -2.79 1.49 1.88
N ARG A 63 -3.57 2.21 1.06
CA ARG A 63 -3.96 1.72 -0.28
C ARG A 63 -2.77 1.76 -1.25
N LYS A 64 -1.87 2.75 -1.13
CA LYS A 64 -0.66 2.84 -1.96
C LYS A 64 0.34 1.74 -1.58
N ALA A 65 0.59 1.55 -0.28
CA ALA A 65 1.48 0.51 0.23
C ALA A 65 1.01 -0.91 -0.17
N MET A 66 -0.30 -1.18 -0.09
CA MET A 66 -0.88 -2.46 -0.51
C MET A 66 -0.77 -2.70 -2.03
N ARG A 67 -0.88 -1.66 -2.85
CA ARG A 67 -0.64 -1.79 -4.30
C ARG A 67 0.82 -2.14 -4.61
N HIS A 68 1.77 -1.56 -3.88
CA HIS A 68 3.19 -1.82 -4.09
C HIS A 68 3.61 -3.22 -3.59
N SER A 69 3.08 -3.69 -2.46
CA SER A 69 3.39 -5.02 -1.92
C SER A 69 2.97 -6.16 -2.85
N SER A 70 1.87 -5.99 -3.59
CA SER A 70 1.41 -6.98 -4.56
C SER A 70 2.40 -7.20 -5.72
N ARG A 71 3.08 -6.14 -6.18
CA ARG A 71 4.11 -6.23 -7.24
C ARG A 71 5.37 -6.93 -6.74
N ILE A 72 5.85 -6.59 -5.54
CA ILE A 72 6.99 -7.26 -4.89
C ILE A 72 6.70 -8.76 -4.72
N SER A 73 5.47 -9.13 -4.35
CA SER A 73 5.09 -10.53 -4.16
C SER A 73 5.15 -11.36 -5.45
N GLN A 74 4.87 -10.75 -6.62
CA GLN A 74 4.90 -11.45 -7.90
C GLN A 74 6.33 -11.67 -8.41
N GLU A 75 7.21 -10.69 -8.26
CA GLU A 75 8.63 -10.81 -8.62
C GLU A 75 9.34 -11.83 -7.72
N ALA A 76 9.04 -11.84 -6.42
CA ALA A 76 9.55 -12.84 -5.49
C ALA A 76 9.11 -14.27 -5.88
N ARG A 77 7.85 -14.46 -6.27
CA ARG A 77 7.32 -15.75 -6.74
C ARG A 77 7.99 -16.22 -8.04
N ARG A 78 8.17 -15.33 -9.02
CA ARG A 78 8.85 -15.67 -10.29
C ARG A 78 10.29 -16.13 -10.06
N ARG A 79 11.00 -15.49 -9.13
CA ARG A 79 12.39 -15.87 -8.76
C ARG A 79 12.47 -17.26 -8.12
N GLY A 80 11.47 -17.64 -7.31
CA GLY A 80 11.37 -18.97 -6.69
C GLY A 80 11.11 -20.08 -7.70
N ASN A 81 10.16 -19.86 -8.63
CA ASN A 81 9.76 -20.87 -9.61
C ASN A 81 10.90 -21.27 -10.56
N ASN A 82 11.77 -20.34 -10.97
CA ASN A 82 12.91 -20.66 -11.83
C ASN A 82 13.91 -21.59 -11.14
N ARG A 83 14.15 -21.41 -9.83
CA ARG A 83 15.04 -22.33 -9.06
C ARG A 83 14.44 -23.73 -8.98
N LEU A 84 13.13 -23.85 -8.78
CA LEU A 84 12.42 -25.13 -8.75
C LEU A 84 12.54 -25.87 -10.10
N LEU A 85 12.34 -25.16 -11.22
CA LEU A 85 12.45 -25.74 -12.57
C LEU A 85 13.86 -26.28 -12.86
N VAL A 86 14.91 -25.55 -12.46
CA VAL A 86 16.30 -26.00 -12.63
C VAL A 86 16.57 -27.27 -11.82
N ILE A 87 16.10 -27.34 -10.57
CA ILE A 87 16.27 -28.52 -9.72
C ILE A 87 15.57 -29.74 -10.35
N ILE A 88 14.34 -29.57 -10.84
CA ILE A 88 13.59 -30.64 -11.50
C ILE A 88 14.29 -31.11 -12.78
N ALA A 89 14.83 -30.19 -13.59
CA ALA A 89 15.56 -30.53 -14.80
C ALA A 89 16.84 -31.34 -14.51
N ILE A 90 17.61 -30.95 -13.48
CA ILE A 90 18.82 -31.67 -13.06
C ILE A 90 18.48 -33.06 -12.53
N LEU A 91 17.47 -33.17 -11.66
CA LEU A 91 17.00 -34.45 -11.14
C LEU A 91 16.50 -35.39 -12.25
N GLY A 92 15.73 -34.85 -13.21
CA GLY A 92 15.27 -35.60 -14.37
C GLY A 92 16.41 -36.09 -15.25
N LEU A 93 17.43 -35.26 -15.47
CA LEU A 93 18.62 -35.61 -16.25
C LEU A 93 19.47 -36.68 -15.54
N LEU A 94 19.62 -36.60 -14.22
CA LEU A 94 20.30 -37.62 -13.43
C LEU A 94 19.55 -38.95 -13.47
N LEU A 95 18.22 -38.94 -13.29
CA LEU A 95 17.40 -40.15 -13.43
C LEU A 95 17.53 -40.75 -14.83
N TYR A 96 17.52 -39.92 -15.87
CA TYR A 96 17.72 -40.38 -17.24
C TYR A 96 19.09 -41.04 -17.43
N LEU A 97 20.18 -40.43 -16.94
CA LEU A 97 21.53 -41.02 -17.04
C LEU A 97 21.71 -42.31 -16.22
N VAL A 98 20.94 -42.49 -15.14
CA VAL A 98 21.01 -43.70 -14.30
C VAL A 98 20.15 -44.83 -14.85
N PHE A 99 18.97 -44.54 -15.42
CA PHE A 99 18.04 -45.54 -15.95
C PHE A 99 18.29 -45.92 -17.41
N TYR A 100 18.83 -45.01 -18.21
CA TYR A 100 19.05 -45.19 -19.65
C TYR A 100 20.51 -45.48 -20.01
N ARG A 101 21.35 -45.67 -18.99
CA ARG A 101 22.69 -46.29 -19.08
C ARG A 101 22.58 -47.71 -18.54
#